data_AF-A0A7J3SKP4-F1
#
_entry.id   AF-A0A7J3SKP4-F1
#
_cell.length_a   1.000
_cell.length_b   1.000
_cell.length_c   1.000
_cell.angle_alpha   90.00
_cell.angle_beta   90.00
_cell.angle_gamma   90.00
#
_symmetry.space_group_name_H-M   'P 1'
#
loop_
_entity.id
_entity.type
_entity.pdbx_description
1 polymer ?
#
loop_
_entity_poly.entity_id
_entity_poly.type
_entity_poly.pdbx_seq_one_letter_code
_entity_poly.pdbx_strand_id
1 'polypeptide(L)' 'MAETHKLYDFDYKKGAIRLKNKKCPRCGGVMGFHKQPTPRWYCGSCGYTEFLSEGK' A
#
# COMPACT_ATOMS: atom_id res chain seq x y z
N MET A 1 9.98 -13.47 -12.39
CA MET A 1 10.46 -12.10 -12.11
C MET A 1 9.29 -11.29 -11.60
N ALA A 2 9.41 -10.60 -10.46
CA ALA A 2 8.31 -9.82 -9.91
C ALA A 2 8.10 -8.52 -10.74
N GLU A 3 6.89 -8.30 -11.24
CA GLU A 3 6.53 -7.16 -12.10
C GLU A 3 6.37 -5.87 -11.28
N THR A 4 7.49 -5.39 -10.71
CA THR A 4 7.56 -4.27 -9.75
C THR A 4 6.98 -2.96 -10.30
N HIS A 5 7.02 -2.76 -11.62
CA HIS A 5 6.49 -1.57 -12.28
C HIS A 5 4.97 -1.41 -12.11
N LYS A 6 4.21 -2.50 -11.87
CA LYS A 6 2.75 -2.45 -11.70
C LYS A 6 2.28 -1.78 -10.41
N LEU A 7 3.19 -1.62 -9.44
CA LEU A 7 2.94 -1.00 -8.12
C LEU A 7 2.86 0.53 -8.18
N TYR A 8 3.28 1.13 -9.30
CA TYR A 8 3.28 2.57 -9.52
C TYR A 8 2.21 2.93 -10.54
N ASP A 9 1.46 3.99 -10.26
CA ASP A 9 0.63 4.69 -11.24
C ASP A 9 1.43 5.83 -11.87
N PHE A 10 1.41 5.86 -13.20
CA PHE A 10 2.08 6.87 -14.00
C PHE A 10 1.04 7.83 -14.56
N ASP A 11 1.03 9.07 -14.07
CA ASP A 11 0.27 10.15 -14.70
C ASP A 11 1.18 10.85 -15.71
N TYR A 12 1.16 10.36 -16.95
CA TYR A 12 1.95 10.90 -18.06
C TYR A 12 1.55 12.32 -18.46
N LYS A 13 0.37 12.80 -18.07
CA LYS A 13 -0.06 14.19 -18.36
C LYS A 13 0.61 15.19 -17.43
N LYS A 14 0.87 14.79 -16.18
CA LYS A 14 1.50 15.64 -15.16
C LYS A 14 2.96 15.28 -14.87
N GLY A 15 3.47 14.20 -15.47
CA GLY A 15 4.81 13.68 -15.20
C GLY A 15 4.97 13.17 -13.76
N ALA A 16 3.88 12.75 -13.11
CA ALA A 16 3.89 12.37 -11.70
C ALA A 16 3.81 10.85 -11.54
N ILE A 17 4.71 10.32 -10.71
CA ILE A 17 4.72 8.90 -10.35
C ILE A 17 4.12 8.78 -8.95
N ARG A 18 3.00 8.07 -8.82
CA ARG A 18 2.32 7.82 -7.55
C ARG A 18 2.40 6.35 -7.19
N LEU A 19 2.67 6.05 -5.93
CA LEU A 19 2.60 4.69 -5.43
C LEU A 19 1.14 4.30 -5.21
N LYS A 20 0.70 3.16 -5.74
CA LYS A 20 -0.67 2.65 -5.55
C LYS A 20 -0.99 2.36 -4.09
N ASN A 21 0.02 1.98 -3.33
CA ASN A 21 -0.12 1.47 -1.99
C ASN A 21 0.29 2.52 -0.94
N LYS A 22 -0.33 2.43 0.24
CA LYS A 22 -0.03 3.28 1.39
C LYS A 22 1.43 3.06 1.84
N LYS A 23 2.12 4.14 2.19
CA LYS A 23 3.41 4.06 2.90
C LYS A 23 3.17 3.81 4.38
N CYS A 24 3.98 2.95 4.98
CA CYS A 24 3.92 2.65 6.40
C CYS A 24 4.38 3.88 7.21
N PRO A 25 3.60 4.32 8.21
CA PRO A 25 3.97 5.48 9.04
C PRO A 25 5.19 5.22 9.93
N ARG A 26 5.56 3.95 10.18
CA ARG A 26 6.69 3.59 11.04
C ARG A 26 8.02 3.47 10.29
N CYS A 27 8.03 2.76 9.17
CA CYS A 27 9.28 2.45 8.45
C CYS A 27 9.37 3.06 7.04
N GLY A 28 8.31 3.72 6.55
CA GLY A 28 8.28 4.27 5.20
C GLY A 28 8.14 3.23 4.07
N GLY A 29 8.12 1.93 4.40
CA GLY A 29 7.94 0.83 3.46
C GLY A 29 6.54 0.80 2.83
N VAL A 30 6.40 0.05 1.74
CA VAL A 30 5.12 -0.10 1.04
C VAL A 30 4.24 -1.11 1.78
N MET A 31 3.02 -0.72 2.15
CA MET A 31 2.06 -1.61 2.81
C MET A 31 1.25 -2.39 1.77
N GLY A 32 0.98 -3.66 2.04
CA GLY A 32 0.04 -4.47 1.28
C GLY A 32 -1.38 -4.27 1.79
N PHE A 33 -2.32 -4.01 0.89
CA PHE A 33 -3.74 -3.98 1.23
C PHE A 33 -4.34 -5.38 1.07
N HIS A 34 -4.86 -5.93 2.16
CA HIS A 34 -5.57 -7.20 2.17
C HIS A 34 -7.06 -6.95 2.39
N LYS A 35 -7.90 -7.38 1.44
CA LYS A 35 -9.35 -7.15 1.48
C LYS A 35 -10.12 -8.14 2.35
N GLN A 36 -9.58 -9.34 2.55
CA GLN A 36 -10.25 -10.43 3.28
C GLN A 36 -9.33 -11.02 4.37
N PRO A 37 -9.89 -11.53 5.49
CA PRO A 37 -11.30 -11.52 5.90
C PRO A 37 -11.80 -10.14 6.40
N THR A 38 -10.90 -9.25 6.81
CA THR A 38 -11.17 -7.84 7.11
C THR A 38 -10.20 -6.96 6.32
N PRO A 39 -10.67 -5.80 5.81
CA PRO A 39 -9.82 -4.86 5.09
C PRO A 39 -8.73 -4.33 6.02
N ARG A 40 -7.48 -4.64 5.71
CA ARG A 40 -6.32 -4.23 6.51
C ARG A 40 -5.14 -3.84 5.64
N TRP A 41 -4.38 -2.87 6.10
CA TRP A 41 -3.04 -2.56 5.61
C TRP A 41 -2.02 -3.32 6.45
N TYR A 42 -1.23 -4.16 5.81
CA TYR A 42 -0.15 -4.90 6.45
C TYR A 42 1.20 -4.44 5.90
N CYS A 43 2.15 -4.12 6.77
CA CYS A 43 3.52 -3.83 6.40
C CYS A 43 4.39 -5.08 6.54
N GLY A 44 4.87 -5.63 5.42
CA GLY A 44 5.77 -6.80 5.44
C GLY A 44 7.15 -6.54 6.06
N SER A 45 7.60 -5.28 6.13
CA SER A 45 8.94 -4.94 6.62
C SER A 45 9.02 -4.82 8.15
N CYS A 46 7.97 -4.32 8.80
CA CYS A 46 7.97 -4.08 10.25
C CYS A 46 6.85 -4.78 11.02
N GLY A 47 6.00 -5.57 10.33
CA GLY A 47 4.86 -6.26 10.93
C GLY A 47 3.70 -5.35 11.33
N TYR A 48 3.76 -4.05 11.04
CA TYR A 48 2.69 -3.12 11.38
C TYR A 48 1.41 -3.45 10.60
N THR A 49 0.30 -3.61 11.32
CA THR A 49 -1.02 -3.88 10.74
C THR A 49 -1.99 -2.78 11.15
N GLU A 50 -2.63 -2.16 10.17
CA GLU A 50 -3.69 -1.18 10.37
C GLU A 50 -4.98 -1.76 9.81
N PHE A 51 -5.91 -2.11 10.69
CA PHE A 51 -7.23 -2.55 10.27
C PHE A 51 -8.05 -1.33 9.92
N LEU A 52 -8.61 -1.29 8.72
CA LEU A 52 -9.68 -0.35 8.40
C LEU A 52 -10.94 -0.92 9.04
N SER A 53 -11.05 -0.81 10.35
CA SER A 53 -12.32 -1.02 11.01
C SER A 53 -13.26 0.06 10.46
N GLU A 54 -14.20 -0.32 9.61
CA GLU A 54 -15.39 0.48 9.38
C GLU A 54 -16.06 0.64 10.75
N GLY A 55 -15.80 1.79 11.36
CA GLY A 55 -16.49 2.23 12.56
C GLY A 55 -17.99 2.23 12.25
N LYS A 56 -18.69 1.43 13.04
CA LYS A 56 -20.14 1.32 13.18
C LYS A 56 -20.87 2.66 13.11
#